data_AF-C0B596-F1
#
_entry.id   AF-C0B596-F1
#
_cell.length_a   1.000
_cell.length_b   1.000
_cell.length_c   1.000
_cell.angle_alpha   90.00
_cell.angle_beta   90.00
_cell.angle_gamma   90.00
#
_symmetry.space_group_name_H-M   'P 1'
#
loop_
_entity.id
_entity.type
_entity.pdbx_description
1 polymer ?
#
loop_
_entity_poly.entity_id
_entity_poly.type
_entity_poly.pdbx_seq_one_letter_code
_entity_poly.pdbx_strand_id
1 'polypeptide(L)'
;MNISRISQKNRLHLYHSPSGFFIDQLQEMADLLGSDCQSDSEELLKDDLSKTIKMDPEAYRSLLKNRLGVSLDELLAWHKEEIEKTRAEVFEIASKLELPEGTPKTMKEVSDVLFRYAGPCDSAEEMYTRARNYLKRTRAVAHEYVRLPEDETCLCVPLPPCYKDSYPWGGYEGGDFRVKPLRGQMFLNQYNYQNITDGWIKMNTMHETYPGHHVQFIRAAIDPTPETVKIGAKSVPLEEGTCIRTERAFTFIFAEDPFFPLFVAFRRHHASVRILVDLQLYYFGVTLEDAVKIYEEELGFDRVTARAQIQAHQNAPGYFTCYYYGMKKICDWEKEYGYTKWDYTELLFSAGRISMESLEMLVKMTKEEQGRFFTEFRSLLMDE
;
A
#
# COMPACT_ATOMS: atom_id res chain seq x y z
N MET A 1 37.98 -41.90 -33.66
CA MET A 1 37.34 -43.23 -33.63
C MET A 1 36.17 -43.15 -32.69
N ASN A 2 34.97 -43.36 -33.22
CA ASN A 2 33.76 -43.58 -32.43
C ASN A 2 33.70 -45.05 -31.96
N ILE A 3 32.69 -45.36 -31.12
CA ILE A 3 32.13 -46.68 -30.74
C ILE A 3 32.61 -47.11 -29.32
N SER A 4 31.79 -47.37 -28.28
CA SER A 4 30.44 -47.98 -28.11
C SER A 4 29.95 -47.69 -26.67
N ARG A 5 28.69 -47.39 -26.29
CA ARG A 5 27.43 -48.21 -26.17
C ARG A 5 27.71 -49.60 -25.52
N ILE A 6 27.03 -50.17 -24.52
CA ILE A 6 25.66 -50.09 -23.95
C ILE A 6 25.59 -51.15 -22.81
N SER A 7 24.86 -50.89 -21.69
CA SER A 7 24.00 -51.82 -20.89
C SER A 7 24.64 -53.05 -20.18
N GLN A 8 24.25 -53.55 -18.98
CA GLN A 8 22.95 -53.65 -18.30
C GLN A 8 23.07 -54.14 -16.83
N LYS A 9 22.22 -53.59 -15.93
CA LYS A 9 21.53 -54.17 -14.74
C LYS A 9 22.24 -55.07 -13.68
N ASN A 10 22.16 -54.65 -12.41
CA ASN A 10 21.66 -55.38 -11.20
C ASN A 10 21.77 -54.46 -9.95
N ARG A 11 20.69 -53.98 -9.32
CA ARG A 11 19.82 -54.54 -8.25
C ARG A 11 20.30 -54.27 -6.80
N LEU A 12 19.37 -53.69 -6.02
CA LEU A 12 19.11 -53.76 -4.56
C LEU A 12 19.66 -52.70 -3.58
N HIS A 13 18.70 -52.19 -2.79
CA HIS A 13 18.76 -51.30 -1.62
C HIS A 13 19.59 -51.86 -0.43
N LEU A 14 20.20 -50.98 0.38
CA LEU A 14 19.86 -50.77 1.81
C LEU A 14 20.72 -49.66 2.47
N TYR A 15 20.07 -48.96 3.40
CA TYR A 15 20.43 -47.83 4.26
C TYR A 15 21.74 -47.90 5.07
N HIS A 16 22.39 -46.74 5.30
CA HIS A 16 22.79 -46.20 6.63
C HIS A 16 23.15 -44.69 6.53
N SER A 17 22.72 -43.90 7.54
CA SER A 17 22.84 -42.44 7.69
C SER A 17 24.27 -41.89 7.80
N PRO A 18 24.46 -40.60 7.50
CA PRO A 18 25.34 -39.72 8.27
C PRO A 18 24.56 -38.56 8.91
N SER A 19 24.23 -38.73 10.19
CA SER A 19 23.78 -37.69 11.12
C SER A 19 25.00 -37.15 11.89
N GLY A 20 25.11 -35.84 12.02
CA GLY A 20 26.13 -35.15 12.82
C GLY A 20 26.52 -33.83 12.17
N PHE A 21 27.43 -33.89 11.19
CA PHE A 21 28.08 -32.69 10.62
C PHE A 21 27.16 -31.73 9.85
N PHE A 22 26.10 -32.23 9.22
CA PHE A 22 25.19 -31.39 8.41
C PHE A 22 24.12 -30.68 9.24
N ILE A 23 23.80 -31.22 10.43
CA ILE A 23 22.83 -30.63 11.36
C ILE A 23 23.48 -29.48 12.12
N ASP A 24 24.74 -29.63 12.54
CA ASP A 24 25.47 -28.58 13.25
C ASP A 24 25.74 -27.35 12.34
N GLN A 25 26.01 -27.55 11.04
CA GLN A 25 26.17 -26.45 10.08
C GLN A 25 24.85 -25.73 9.76
N LEU A 26 23.73 -26.44 9.73
CA LEU A 26 22.41 -25.82 9.55
C LEU A 26 21.95 -25.09 10.82
N GLN A 27 22.34 -25.56 12.00
CA GLN A 27 22.10 -24.89 13.27
C GLN A 27 22.96 -23.62 13.40
N GLU A 28 24.25 -23.66 13.07
CA GLU A 28 25.11 -22.47 13.03
C GLU A 28 24.62 -21.43 12.02
N MET A 29 24.14 -21.86 10.84
CA MET A 29 23.55 -20.95 9.85
C MET A 29 22.18 -20.40 10.28
N ALA A 30 21.38 -21.18 11.00
CA ALA A 30 20.11 -20.71 11.59
C ALA A 30 20.35 -19.72 12.74
N ASP A 31 21.39 -19.93 13.54
CA ASP A 31 21.79 -19.03 14.63
C ASP A 31 22.41 -17.73 14.10
N LEU A 32 23.17 -17.78 12.99
CA LEU A 32 23.68 -16.61 12.25
C LEU A 32 22.56 -15.81 11.56
N LEU A 33 21.54 -16.47 11.03
CA LEU A 33 20.35 -15.81 10.45
C LEU A 33 19.42 -15.26 11.54
N GLY A 34 19.35 -15.92 12.70
CA GLY A 34 18.68 -15.41 13.89
C GLY A 34 19.35 -14.17 14.48
N SER A 35 20.70 -14.11 14.45
CA SER A 35 21.45 -12.96 14.97
C SER A 35 21.36 -11.72 14.09
N ASP A 36 21.31 -11.87 12.76
CA ASP A 36 21.20 -10.72 11.83
C ASP A 36 19.78 -10.10 11.82
N CYS A 37 18.73 -10.89 12.05
CA CYS A 37 17.39 -10.35 12.24
C CYS A 37 17.20 -9.75 13.65
N GLN A 38 17.89 -10.28 14.66
CA GLN A 38 17.92 -9.69 16.00
C GLN A 38 18.76 -8.41 16.05
N SER A 39 19.88 -8.33 15.32
CA SER A 39 20.81 -7.18 15.36
C SER A 39 20.14 -5.87 14.94
N ASP A 40 19.32 -5.90 13.89
CA ASP A 40 18.65 -4.70 13.36
C ASP A 40 17.48 -4.28 14.27
N SER A 41 16.79 -5.25 14.88
CA SER A 41 15.74 -5.00 15.89
C SER A 41 16.32 -4.43 17.19
N GLU A 42 17.50 -4.88 17.61
CA GLU A 42 18.23 -4.36 18.78
C GLU A 42 18.84 -2.97 18.50
N GLU A 43 19.26 -2.69 17.26
CA GLU A 43 19.82 -1.39 16.89
C GLU A 43 18.77 -0.29 16.84
N LEU A 44 17.55 -0.59 16.34
CA LEU A 44 16.39 0.32 16.43
C LEU A 44 16.01 0.70 17.87
N LEU A 45 16.34 -0.15 18.84
CA LEU A 45 16.09 0.05 20.28
C LEU A 45 17.24 0.77 21.01
N LYS A 46 18.39 1.00 20.34
CA LYS A 46 19.54 1.77 20.88
C LYS A 46 19.41 3.27 20.66
N ASP A 47 18.42 3.71 19.88
CA ASP A 47 18.16 5.13 19.64
C ASP A 47 17.66 5.83 20.92
N ASP A 48 18.10 7.08 21.11
CA ASP A 48 17.53 7.95 22.13
C ASP A 48 16.14 8.45 21.69
N LEU A 49 15.11 7.74 22.14
CA LEU A 49 13.71 8.01 21.82
C LEU A 49 13.10 9.18 22.62
N SER A 50 13.84 9.75 23.57
CA SER A 50 13.39 10.94 24.32
C SER A 50 13.42 12.22 23.49
N LYS A 51 14.05 12.17 22.31
CA LYS A 51 14.17 13.30 21.38
C LYS A 51 12.83 13.72 20.81
N THR A 52 12.74 15.00 20.46
CA THR A 52 11.65 15.57 19.67
C THR A 52 12.20 16.02 18.32
N ILE A 53 11.38 15.93 17.27
CA ILE A 53 11.74 16.33 15.90
C ILE A 53 10.82 17.45 15.38
N LYS A 54 10.28 18.23 16.32
CA LYS A 54 9.36 19.33 16.04
C LYS A 54 9.96 20.31 15.04
N MET A 55 9.15 20.68 14.05
CA MET A 55 9.48 21.72 13.08
C MET A 55 8.91 23.06 13.52
N ASP A 56 9.46 24.14 12.98
CA ASP A 56 8.75 25.43 12.99
C ASP A 56 7.37 25.26 12.32
N PRO A 57 6.26 25.73 12.93
CA PRO A 57 4.92 25.53 12.39
C PRO A 57 4.73 26.04 10.95
N GLU A 58 5.37 27.16 10.59
CA GLU A 58 5.26 27.69 9.24
C GLU A 58 6.14 26.90 8.25
N ALA A 59 7.30 26.43 8.68
CA ALA A 59 8.11 25.51 7.88
C ALA A 59 7.37 24.19 7.59
N TYR A 60 6.68 23.62 8.57
CA TYR A 60 5.88 22.40 8.39
C TYR A 60 4.65 22.65 7.52
N ARG A 61 3.94 23.77 7.71
CA ARG A 61 2.86 24.20 6.82
C ARG A 61 3.32 24.33 5.37
N SER A 62 4.47 24.97 5.16
CA SER A 62 5.08 25.14 3.84
C SER A 62 5.48 23.79 3.23
N LEU A 63 6.05 22.87 4.00
CA LEU A 63 6.34 21.51 3.56
C LEU A 63 5.08 20.81 3.03
N LEU A 64 4.02 20.75 3.85
CA LEU A 64 2.77 20.09 3.48
C LEU A 64 2.13 20.75 2.25
N LYS A 65 1.98 22.07 2.24
CA LYS A 65 1.28 22.77 1.14
C LYS A 65 2.08 22.82 -0.15
N ASN A 66 3.37 23.14 -0.07
CA ASN A 66 4.17 23.45 -1.25
C ASN A 66 4.84 22.23 -1.86
N ARG A 67 5.15 21.18 -1.09
CA ARG A 67 5.67 19.93 -1.65
C ARG A 67 4.59 18.89 -1.87
N LEU A 68 3.69 18.72 -0.90
CA LEU A 68 2.76 17.58 -0.89
C LEU A 68 1.34 17.93 -1.36
N GLY A 69 0.94 19.20 -1.30
CA GLY A 69 -0.43 19.62 -1.63
C GLY A 69 -1.44 19.31 -0.52
N VAL A 70 -0.98 19.25 0.74
CA VAL A 70 -1.80 18.98 1.92
C VAL A 70 -1.97 20.26 2.75
N SER A 71 -3.19 20.52 3.21
CA SER A 71 -3.51 21.68 4.06
C SER A 71 -3.36 21.35 5.54
N LEU A 72 -2.41 21.99 6.23
CA LEU A 72 -2.24 21.83 7.67
C LEU A 72 -3.50 22.23 8.46
N ASP A 73 -4.19 23.30 8.05
CA ASP A 73 -5.40 23.76 8.75
C ASP A 73 -6.53 22.76 8.65
N GLU A 74 -6.69 22.12 7.48
CA GLU A 74 -7.67 21.05 7.32
C GLU A 74 -7.31 19.87 8.24
N LEU A 75 -6.05 19.40 8.22
CA LEU A 75 -5.62 18.31 9.09
C LEU A 75 -5.91 18.62 10.57
N LEU A 76 -5.54 19.81 11.04
CA LEU A 76 -5.78 20.22 12.43
C LEU A 76 -7.26 20.30 12.77
N ALA A 77 -8.12 20.66 11.82
CA ALA A 77 -9.56 20.78 12.03
C ALA A 77 -10.26 19.43 12.25
N TRP A 78 -9.82 18.33 11.62
CA TRP A 78 -10.57 17.07 11.63
C TRP A 78 -9.80 15.82 12.09
N HIS A 79 -8.46 15.82 12.22
CA HIS A 79 -7.70 14.59 12.49
C HIS A 79 -8.21 13.80 13.70
N LYS A 80 -8.52 14.47 14.82
CA LYS A 80 -8.99 13.79 16.05
C LYS A 80 -10.32 13.07 15.84
N GLU A 81 -11.25 13.71 15.14
CA GLU A 81 -12.55 13.12 14.87
C GLU A 81 -12.43 11.91 13.93
N GLU A 82 -11.55 11.98 12.93
CA GLU A 82 -11.35 10.87 11.99
C GLU A 82 -10.69 9.64 12.63
N ILE A 83 -9.82 9.84 13.63
CA ILE A 83 -9.28 8.71 14.43
C ILE A 83 -10.42 7.95 15.11
N GLU A 84 -11.31 8.66 15.80
CA GLU A 84 -12.44 8.04 16.49
C GLU A 84 -13.42 7.37 15.51
N LYS A 85 -13.74 8.01 14.38
CA LYS A 85 -14.63 7.44 13.36
C LYS A 85 -14.07 6.17 12.75
N THR A 86 -12.79 6.18 12.36
CA THR A 86 -12.18 5.01 11.72
C THR A 86 -11.97 3.87 12.71
N ARG A 87 -11.62 4.16 13.97
CA ARG A 87 -11.57 3.14 15.03
C ARG A 87 -12.94 2.53 15.30
N ALA A 88 -13.98 3.35 15.36
CA ALA A 88 -15.36 2.88 15.51
C ALA A 88 -15.81 1.99 14.33
N GLU A 89 -15.48 2.35 13.08
CA GLU A 89 -15.77 1.54 11.89
C GLU A 89 -15.10 0.15 12.00
N VAL A 90 -13.84 0.09 12.47
CA VAL A 90 -13.13 -1.17 12.71
C VAL A 90 -13.90 -2.05 13.70
N PHE A 91 -14.27 -1.52 14.87
CA PHE A 91 -15.01 -2.29 15.87
C PHE A 91 -16.42 -2.67 15.39
N GLU A 92 -17.11 -1.81 14.64
CA GLU A 92 -18.41 -2.12 14.06
C GLU A 92 -18.33 -3.31 13.12
N ILE A 93 -17.34 -3.34 12.22
CA ILE A 93 -17.15 -4.46 11.29
C ILE A 93 -16.74 -5.72 12.06
N ALA A 94 -15.82 -5.60 13.02
CA ALA A 94 -15.39 -6.75 13.83
C ALA A 94 -16.54 -7.36 14.64
N SER A 95 -17.51 -6.55 15.09
CA SER A 95 -18.70 -7.03 15.81
C SER A 95 -19.64 -7.90 14.98
N LYS A 96 -19.54 -7.83 13.65
CA LYS A 96 -20.35 -8.61 12.71
C LYS A 96 -19.71 -9.97 12.39
N LEU A 97 -18.49 -10.23 12.87
CA LEU A 97 -17.81 -11.51 12.68
C LEU A 97 -18.25 -12.54 13.74
N GLU A 98 -18.55 -13.75 13.29
CA GLU A 98 -18.84 -14.88 14.18
C GLU A 98 -17.52 -15.53 14.65
N LEU A 99 -16.99 -15.05 15.77
CA LEU A 99 -15.71 -15.50 16.34
C LEU A 99 -15.91 -16.37 17.58
N PRO A 100 -15.23 -17.53 17.71
CA PRO A 100 -15.29 -18.38 18.91
C PRO A 100 -14.90 -17.67 20.21
N GLU A 101 -13.95 -16.75 20.15
CA GLU A 101 -13.42 -15.99 21.29
C GLU A 101 -14.28 -14.78 21.66
N GLY A 102 -15.32 -14.51 20.88
CA GLY A 102 -16.18 -13.32 21.00
C GLY A 102 -15.66 -12.10 20.24
N THR A 103 -16.41 -11.00 20.31
CA THR A 103 -16.09 -9.75 19.61
C THR A 103 -14.85 -9.07 20.22
N PRO A 104 -13.85 -8.68 19.40
CA PRO A 104 -12.68 -7.96 19.89
C PRO A 104 -13.06 -6.57 20.41
N LYS A 105 -12.46 -6.18 21.52
CA LYS A 105 -12.71 -4.94 22.27
C LYS A 105 -11.54 -3.97 22.21
N THR A 106 -10.37 -4.42 21.76
CA THR A 106 -9.16 -3.60 21.62
C THR A 106 -8.60 -3.71 20.21
N MET A 107 -7.83 -2.70 19.77
CA MET A 107 -7.15 -2.74 18.47
C MET A 107 -6.12 -3.86 18.39
N LYS A 108 -5.52 -4.24 19.53
CA LYS A 108 -4.65 -5.42 19.63
C LYS A 108 -5.40 -6.72 19.34
N GLU A 109 -6.57 -6.91 19.94
CA GLU A 109 -7.41 -8.07 19.66
C GLU A 109 -7.87 -8.12 18.19
N VAL A 110 -8.18 -6.96 17.58
CA VAL A 110 -8.47 -6.87 16.14
C VAL A 110 -7.27 -7.31 15.30
N SER A 111 -6.07 -6.82 15.61
CA SER A 111 -4.84 -7.23 14.92
C SER A 111 -4.60 -8.74 15.06
N ASP A 112 -4.83 -9.31 16.24
CA ASP A 112 -4.67 -10.74 16.49
C ASP A 112 -5.70 -11.58 15.72
N VAL A 113 -6.95 -11.09 15.59
CA VAL A 113 -7.99 -11.71 14.73
C VAL A 113 -7.55 -11.72 13.28
N LEU A 114 -7.08 -10.57 12.75
CA LEU A 114 -6.61 -10.49 11.36
C LEU A 114 -5.42 -11.41 11.12
N PHE A 115 -4.48 -11.50 12.07
CA PHE A 115 -3.34 -12.40 11.95
C PHE A 115 -3.75 -13.88 12.03
N ARG A 116 -4.72 -14.23 12.89
CA ARG A 116 -5.17 -15.62 13.07
C ARG A 116 -5.98 -16.14 11.88
N TYR A 117 -6.90 -15.34 11.37
CA TYR A 117 -7.88 -15.78 10.38
C TYR A 117 -7.58 -15.36 8.94
N ALA A 118 -6.75 -14.34 8.76
CA ALA A 118 -6.29 -13.86 7.46
C ALA A 118 -4.75 -13.73 7.43
N GLY A 119 -4.07 -14.65 8.13
CA GLY A 119 -2.63 -14.66 8.35
C GLY A 119 -1.76 -14.85 7.11
N PRO A 120 -0.43 -14.92 7.29
CA PRO A 120 0.52 -15.11 6.20
C PRO A 120 0.39 -16.49 5.55
N CYS A 121 0.98 -16.64 4.37
CA CYS A 121 1.13 -17.94 3.69
C CYS A 121 2.21 -18.81 4.35
N ASP A 122 2.16 -20.13 4.12
CA ASP A 122 3.15 -21.08 4.65
C ASP A 122 4.51 -20.98 3.95
N SER A 123 4.54 -20.37 2.76
CA SER A 123 5.75 -20.18 1.97
C SER A 123 5.65 -18.94 1.07
N ALA A 124 6.80 -18.44 0.61
CA ALA A 124 6.86 -17.38 -0.40
C ALA A 124 6.21 -17.83 -1.73
N GLU A 125 6.40 -19.09 -2.14
CA GLU A 125 5.80 -19.66 -3.35
C GLU A 125 4.27 -19.65 -3.30
N GLU A 126 3.69 -19.95 -2.14
CA GLU A 126 2.26 -19.85 -1.92
C GLU A 126 1.78 -18.41 -1.99
N MET A 127 2.47 -17.47 -1.32
CA MET A 127 2.20 -16.03 -1.40
C MET A 127 2.16 -15.55 -2.86
N TYR A 128 3.15 -15.89 -3.68
CA TYR A 128 3.14 -15.54 -5.09
C TYR A 128 2.01 -16.20 -5.88
N THR A 129 1.63 -17.43 -5.52
CA THR A 129 0.52 -18.13 -6.16
C THR A 129 -0.81 -17.46 -5.87
N ARG A 130 -1.06 -17.09 -4.60
CA ARG A 130 -2.26 -16.32 -4.20
C ARG A 130 -2.27 -14.95 -4.88
N ALA A 131 -1.16 -14.22 -4.82
CA ALA A 131 -1.03 -12.91 -5.46
C ALA A 131 -1.34 -12.95 -6.96
N ARG A 132 -0.81 -13.92 -7.71
CA ARG A 132 -1.13 -14.09 -9.14
C ARG A 132 -2.60 -14.40 -9.39
N ASN A 133 -3.25 -15.18 -8.52
CA ASN A 133 -4.67 -15.49 -8.67
C ASN A 133 -5.55 -14.27 -8.36
N TYR A 134 -5.23 -13.52 -7.32
CA TYR A 134 -5.93 -12.28 -6.97
C TYR A 134 -5.75 -11.20 -8.03
N LEU A 135 -4.53 -11.05 -8.56
CA LEU A 135 -4.22 -10.10 -9.65
C LEU A 135 -5.07 -10.36 -10.91
N LYS A 136 -5.35 -11.62 -11.25
CA LYS A 136 -6.25 -11.96 -12.36
C LYS A 136 -7.67 -11.46 -12.11
N ARG A 137 -8.18 -11.61 -10.89
CA ARG A 137 -9.53 -11.17 -10.50
C ARG A 137 -9.63 -9.66 -10.51
N THR A 138 -8.65 -8.98 -9.90
CA THR A 138 -8.64 -7.52 -9.82
C THR A 138 -8.47 -6.88 -11.19
N ARG A 139 -7.62 -7.45 -12.06
CA ARG A 139 -7.51 -7.01 -13.46
C ARG A 139 -8.83 -7.14 -14.22
N ALA A 140 -9.49 -8.30 -14.13
CA ALA A 140 -10.75 -8.53 -14.83
C ALA A 140 -11.81 -7.47 -14.47
N VAL A 141 -11.94 -7.18 -13.17
CA VAL A 141 -12.87 -6.15 -12.69
C VAL A 141 -12.43 -4.75 -13.11
N ALA A 142 -11.15 -4.40 -13.06
CA ALA A 142 -10.69 -3.08 -13.49
C ALA A 142 -10.97 -2.79 -14.97
N HIS A 143 -10.82 -3.78 -15.85
CA HIS A 143 -11.13 -3.65 -17.28
C HIS A 143 -12.62 -3.44 -17.58
N GLU A 144 -13.53 -3.72 -16.64
CA GLU A 144 -14.96 -3.41 -16.79
C GLU A 144 -15.29 -1.92 -16.57
N TYR A 145 -14.49 -1.22 -15.76
CA TYR A 145 -14.84 0.13 -15.27
C TYR A 145 -13.80 1.20 -15.55
N VAL A 146 -12.58 0.83 -15.96
CA VAL A 146 -11.51 1.76 -16.31
C VAL A 146 -10.99 1.46 -17.71
N ARG A 147 -10.80 2.51 -18.52
CA ARG A 147 -10.25 2.35 -19.88
C ARG A 147 -8.77 1.95 -19.83
N LEU A 148 -8.49 0.69 -20.20
CA LEU A 148 -7.17 0.07 -20.25
C LEU A 148 -6.93 -0.61 -21.61
N PRO A 149 -5.69 -0.69 -22.13
CA PRO A 149 -5.38 -1.49 -23.31
C PRO A 149 -5.50 -2.98 -23.01
N GLU A 150 -6.08 -3.79 -23.90
CA GLU A 150 -6.27 -5.23 -23.66
C GLU A 150 -4.96 -6.00 -23.39
N ASP A 151 -3.85 -5.53 -23.97
CA ASP A 151 -2.53 -6.16 -23.90
C ASP A 151 -1.65 -5.66 -22.74
N GLU A 152 -2.10 -4.68 -21.93
CA GLU A 152 -1.37 -4.25 -20.74
C GLU A 152 -1.25 -5.40 -19.73
N THR A 153 -0.11 -5.47 -19.04
CA THR A 153 0.04 -6.44 -17.94
C THR A 153 0.76 -5.88 -16.73
N CYS A 154 0.31 -6.27 -15.55
CA CYS A 154 1.07 -6.22 -14.31
C CYS A 154 1.51 -7.62 -13.90
N LEU A 155 2.76 -7.77 -13.46
CA LEU A 155 3.30 -9.05 -12.99
C LEU A 155 3.61 -8.99 -11.50
N CYS A 156 3.30 -10.07 -10.78
CA CYS A 156 3.80 -10.26 -9.42
C CYS A 156 5.23 -10.84 -9.47
N VAL A 157 6.21 -10.11 -8.95
CA VAL A 157 7.64 -10.45 -9.01
C VAL A 157 8.27 -10.46 -7.60
N PRO A 158 9.43 -11.11 -7.40
CA PRO A 158 10.17 -11.00 -6.16
C PRO A 158 10.82 -9.63 -5.97
N LEU A 159 10.89 -9.18 -4.72
CA LEU A 159 11.62 -7.97 -4.35
C LEU A 159 13.13 -8.18 -4.59
N PRO A 160 13.83 -7.25 -5.26
CA PRO A 160 15.28 -7.30 -5.39
C PRO A 160 15.97 -7.35 -4.02
N PRO A 161 17.02 -8.17 -3.83
CA PRO A 161 17.67 -8.35 -2.51
C PRO A 161 18.16 -7.04 -1.87
N CYS A 162 18.59 -6.06 -2.67
CA CYS A 162 19.07 -4.77 -2.19
C CYS A 162 17.99 -3.88 -1.55
N TYR A 163 16.71 -4.24 -1.70
CA TYR A 163 15.57 -3.47 -1.19
C TYR A 163 14.84 -4.17 -0.04
N LYS A 164 15.32 -5.34 0.42
CA LYS A 164 14.64 -6.19 1.42
C LYS A 164 14.23 -5.45 2.69
N ASP A 165 15.05 -4.50 3.14
CA ASP A 165 14.83 -3.76 4.40
C ASP A 165 14.05 -2.45 4.17
N SER A 166 14.08 -1.91 2.95
CA SER A 166 13.36 -0.68 2.59
C SER A 166 11.89 -0.94 2.24
N TYR A 167 11.58 -2.13 1.71
CA TYR A 167 10.23 -2.54 1.33
C TYR A 167 9.84 -3.80 2.10
N PRO A 168 9.42 -3.68 3.37
CA PRO A 168 9.19 -4.84 4.24
C PRO A 168 8.05 -5.75 3.75
N TRP A 169 7.09 -5.23 2.97
CA TRP A 169 5.94 -6.02 2.49
C TRP A 169 5.90 -6.14 0.97
N GLY A 170 6.06 -5.03 0.26
CA GLY A 170 5.95 -4.99 -1.20
C GLY A 170 5.73 -3.57 -1.70
N GLY A 171 5.38 -3.45 -2.97
CA GLY A 171 5.10 -2.18 -3.63
C GLY A 171 4.90 -2.34 -5.14
N TYR A 172 4.90 -1.20 -5.83
CA TYR A 172 4.72 -1.12 -7.28
C TYR A 172 5.89 -0.44 -7.98
N GLU A 173 6.19 -0.93 -9.18
CA GLU A 173 7.09 -0.27 -10.12
C GLU A 173 6.46 -0.21 -11.52
N GLY A 174 6.48 0.98 -12.12
CA GLY A 174 6.08 1.20 -13.51
C GLY A 174 7.16 0.77 -14.50
N GLY A 175 6.75 0.51 -15.74
CA GLY A 175 7.68 0.21 -16.84
C GLY A 175 8.13 1.44 -17.64
N ASP A 176 8.91 1.20 -18.68
CA ASP A 176 9.24 2.24 -19.66
C ASP A 176 8.04 2.49 -20.60
N PHE A 177 7.52 3.72 -20.64
CA PHE A 177 6.39 4.11 -21.50
C PHE A 177 6.61 3.83 -23.00
N ARG A 178 7.87 3.71 -23.43
CA ARG A 178 8.26 3.43 -24.83
C ARG A 178 8.15 1.96 -25.20
N VAL A 179 8.07 1.05 -24.21
CA VAL A 179 8.01 -0.40 -24.45
C VAL A 179 6.55 -0.84 -24.52
N LYS A 180 6.19 -1.56 -25.59
CA LYS A 180 4.87 -2.15 -25.79
C LYS A 180 4.94 -3.70 -25.81
N PRO A 181 3.94 -4.42 -25.27
CA PRO A 181 2.83 -3.91 -24.46
C PRO A 181 3.34 -3.21 -23.19
N LEU A 182 2.53 -2.29 -22.64
CA LEU A 182 2.88 -1.62 -21.38
C LEU A 182 2.88 -2.64 -20.24
N ARG A 183 3.96 -2.65 -19.45
CA ARG A 183 4.16 -3.62 -18.38
C ARG A 183 4.52 -2.94 -17.07
N GLY A 184 3.78 -3.24 -16.01
CA GLY A 184 4.11 -2.88 -14.63
C GLY A 184 4.46 -4.09 -13.79
N GLN A 185 4.98 -3.85 -12.59
CA GLN A 185 5.37 -4.91 -11.67
C GLN A 185 4.90 -4.58 -10.26
N MET A 186 4.18 -5.52 -9.66
CA MET A 186 3.93 -5.56 -8.23
C MET A 186 4.97 -6.49 -7.62
N PHE A 187 5.74 -6.01 -6.65
CA PHE A 187 6.72 -6.85 -5.97
C PHE A 187 6.26 -7.16 -4.54
N LEU A 188 6.55 -8.37 -4.08
CA LEU A 188 6.32 -8.81 -2.70
C LEU A 188 7.66 -9.21 -2.09
N ASN A 189 7.82 -8.96 -0.79
CA ASN A 189 9.07 -9.27 -0.09
C ASN A 189 9.11 -10.74 0.33
N GLN A 190 9.75 -11.59 -0.48
CA GLN A 190 9.95 -13.00 -0.17
C GLN A 190 10.74 -13.26 1.12
N TYR A 191 11.57 -12.31 1.56
CA TYR A 191 12.36 -12.45 2.78
C TYR A 191 11.52 -12.23 4.05
N ASN A 192 10.31 -11.66 3.90
CA ASN A 192 9.44 -11.28 4.99
C ASN A 192 8.01 -11.82 4.84
N TYR A 193 7.83 -12.93 4.11
CA TYR A 193 6.50 -13.47 3.78
C TYR A 193 5.65 -13.83 5.00
N GLN A 194 6.27 -14.16 6.14
CA GLN A 194 5.58 -14.45 7.41
C GLN A 194 4.92 -13.22 8.03
N ASN A 195 5.25 -12.01 7.58
CA ASN A 195 4.63 -10.77 8.00
C ASN A 195 3.69 -10.19 6.93
N ILE A 196 3.47 -10.91 5.82
CA ILE A 196 2.58 -10.50 4.73
C ILE A 196 1.32 -11.34 4.80
N THR A 197 0.27 -10.78 5.38
CA THR A 197 -1.03 -11.43 5.58
C THR A 197 -1.78 -11.62 4.27
N ASP A 198 -2.68 -12.60 4.19
CA ASP A 198 -3.53 -12.82 3.03
C ASP A 198 -4.40 -11.59 2.69
N GLY A 199 -4.90 -10.91 3.74
CA GLY A 199 -5.58 -9.62 3.61
C GLY A 199 -4.70 -8.55 2.97
N TRP A 200 -3.41 -8.50 3.32
CA TRP A 200 -2.46 -7.60 2.68
C TRP A 200 -2.28 -7.93 1.21
N ILE A 201 -2.12 -9.20 0.84
CA ILE A 201 -1.94 -9.61 -0.58
C ILE A 201 -3.16 -9.18 -1.42
N LYS A 202 -4.38 -9.43 -0.94
CA LYS A 202 -5.63 -8.99 -1.62
C LYS A 202 -5.66 -7.48 -1.81
N MET A 203 -5.43 -6.73 -0.73
CA MET A 203 -5.39 -5.26 -0.76
C MET A 203 -4.31 -4.74 -1.71
N ASN A 204 -3.10 -5.31 -1.67
CA ASN A 204 -1.97 -4.93 -2.50
C ASN A 204 -2.26 -5.14 -4.00
N THR A 205 -2.98 -6.23 -4.35
CA THR A 205 -3.45 -6.45 -5.74
C THR A 205 -4.54 -5.49 -6.21
N MET A 206 -5.01 -4.59 -5.34
CA MET A 206 -5.83 -3.45 -5.72
C MET A 206 -5.02 -2.15 -5.67
N HIS A 207 -4.43 -1.84 -4.50
CA HIS A 207 -3.70 -0.60 -4.25
C HIS A 207 -2.53 -0.40 -5.22
N GLU A 208 -1.67 -1.41 -5.38
CA GLU A 208 -0.49 -1.33 -6.23
C GLU A 208 -0.82 -1.60 -7.70
N THR A 209 -1.98 -2.22 -7.98
CA THR A 209 -2.28 -2.69 -9.34
C THR A 209 -3.66 -2.30 -9.86
N TYR A 210 -4.71 -3.10 -9.63
CA TYR A 210 -6.00 -2.97 -10.31
C TYR A 210 -7.20 -2.78 -9.36
N PRO A 211 -7.98 -1.70 -9.48
CA PRO A 211 -7.59 -0.41 -10.03
C PRO A 211 -6.78 0.41 -9.00
N GLY A 212 -5.48 0.60 -9.25
CA GLY A 212 -4.56 1.32 -8.36
C GLY A 212 -3.37 1.92 -9.12
N HIS A 213 -2.18 1.87 -8.53
CA HIS A 213 -0.99 2.51 -9.11
C HIS A 213 -0.65 2.03 -10.52
N HIS A 214 -0.85 0.75 -10.82
CA HIS A 214 -0.65 0.28 -12.19
C HIS A 214 -1.60 0.94 -13.18
N VAL A 215 -2.87 1.11 -12.82
CA VAL A 215 -3.82 1.85 -13.65
C VAL A 215 -3.37 3.29 -13.84
N GLN A 216 -2.94 4.00 -12.78
CA GLN A 216 -2.39 5.36 -12.91
C GLN A 216 -1.22 5.42 -13.89
N PHE A 217 -0.29 4.45 -13.81
CA PHE A 217 0.83 4.32 -14.73
C PHE A 217 0.36 4.13 -16.19
N ILE A 218 -0.58 3.23 -16.43
CA ILE A 218 -1.11 2.97 -17.78
C ILE A 218 -1.83 4.20 -18.33
N ARG A 219 -2.69 4.85 -17.53
CA ARG A 219 -3.46 6.04 -17.93
C ARG A 219 -2.54 7.21 -18.26
N ALA A 220 -1.52 7.45 -17.45
CA ALA A 220 -0.49 8.46 -17.74
C ALA A 220 0.21 8.21 -19.10
N ALA A 221 0.37 6.94 -19.51
CA ALA A 221 1.01 6.59 -20.76
C ALA A 221 0.10 6.71 -21.99
N ILE A 222 -1.21 6.43 -21.85
CA ILE A 222 -2.13 6.29 -23.01
C ILE A 222 -3.10 7.45 -23.18
N ASP A 223 -3.40 8.18 -22.10
CA ASP A 223 -4.40 9.24 -22.18
C ASP A 223 -3.86 10.42 -23.01
N PRO A 224 -4.72 11.07 -23.81
CA PRO A 224 -4.33 12.17 -24.69
C PRO A 224 -4.07 13.48 -23.92
N THR A 225 -3.93 13.43 -22.60
CA THR A 225 -3.68 14.60 -21.75
C THR A 225 -2.28 15.18 -22.03
N PRO A 226 -2.07 16.50 -21.84
CA PRO A 226 -0.78 17.14 -22.04
C PRO A 226 0.30 16.53 -21.15
N GLU A 227 1.53 16.55 -21.65
CA GLU A 227 2.69 16.08 -20.89
C GLU A 227 2.86 16.80 -19.55
N THR A 228 2.43 18.05 -19.44
CA THR A 228 2.43 18.79 -18.16
C THR A 228 1.50 18.18 -17.12
N VAL A 229 0.35 17.63 -17.54
CA VAL A 229 -0.60 16.93 -16.66
C VAL A 229 -0.10 15.52 -16.31
N LYS A 230 0.64 14.87 -17.22
CA LYS A 230 1.26 13.56 -16.98
C LYS A 230 2.45 13.62 -16.02
N ILE A 231 3.24 14.69 -16.08
CA ILE A 231 4.35 14.94 -15.15
C ILE A 231 3.78 15.43 -13.82
N GLY A 232 2.94 16.47 -13.87
CA GLY A 232 2.20 16.95 -12.72
C GLY A 232 3.02 17.62 -11.62
N ALA A 233 2.31 18.10 -10.60
CA ALA A 233 2.89 18.56 -9.35
C ALA A 233 1.89 18.32 -8.21
N LYS A 234 2.40 17.98 -7.02
CA LYS A 234 1.60 17.77 -5.79
C LYS A 234 0.48 16.72 -5.98
N SER A 235 0.74 15.70 -6.79
CA SER A 235 -0.23 14.64 -7.14
C SER A 235 -0.34 13.55 -6.09
N VAL A 236 0.62 13.44 -5.17
CA VAL A 236 0.71 12.33 -4.20
C VAL A 236 -0.61 12.10 -3.44
N PRO A 237 -1.32 13.12 -2.92
CA PRO A 237 -2.60 12.88 -2.26
C PRO A 237 -3.67 12.31 -3.20
N LEU A 238 -3.72 12.75 -4.46
CA LEU A 238 -4.65 12.18 -5.45
C LEU A 238 -4.27 10.73 -5.77
N GLU A 239 -2.99 10.47 -6.03
CA GLU A 239 -2.49 9.14 -6.38
C GLU A 239 -2.73 8.14 -5.25
N GLU A 240 -2.25 8.43 -4.03
CA GLU A 240 -2.41 7.58 -2.85
C GLU A 240 -3.86 7.52 -2.36
N GLY A 241 -4.56 8.65 -2.39
CA GLY A 241 -5.96 8.74 -1.99
C GLY A 241 -6.87 7.88 -2.86
N THR A 242 -6.63 7.85 -4.17
CA THR A 242 -7.37 7.00 -5.11
C THR A 242 -7.15 5.53 -4.79
N CYS A 243 -5.90 5.12 -4.54
CA CYS A 243 -5.57 3.74 -4.20
C CYS A 243 -6.25 3.31 -2.89
N ILE A 244 -6.22 4.13 -1.82
CA ILE A 244 -6.94 3.80 -0.58
C ILE A 244 -8.46 3.77 -0.77
N ARG A 245 -9.03 4.68 -1.58
CA ARG A 245 -10.46 4.62 -1.91
C ARG A 245 -10.80 3.29 -2.58
N THR A 246 -9.98 2.83 -3.53
CA THR A 246 -10.18 1.54 -4.20
C THR A 246 -10.32 0.40 -3.20
N GLU A 247 -9.48 0.34 -2.18
CA GLU A 247 -9.46 -0.76 -1.20
C GLU A 247 -10.86 -1.06 -0.63
N ARG A 248 -11.66 -0.02 -0.37
CA ARG A 248 -13.07 -0.16 0.05
C ARG A 248 -14.07 -0.24 -1.08
N ALA A 249 -13.92 0.58 -2.12
CA ALA A 249 -14.86 0.60 -3.23
C ALA A 249 -14.95 -0.77 -3.94
N PHE A 250 -13.86 -1.54 -3.90
CA PHE A 250 -13.69 -2.84 -4.57
C PHE A 250 -13.55 -4.02 -3.61
N THR A 251 -13.87 -3.88 -2.32
CA THR A 251 -13.83 -5.01 -1.37
C THR A 251 -14.69 -6.20 -1.81
N PHE A 252 -15.77 -5.94 -2.58
CA PHE A 252 -16.64 -6.98 -3.14
C PHE A 252 -15.93 -7.99 -4.05
N ILE A 253 -14.74 -7.67 -4.57
CA ILE A 253 -13.94 -8.60 -5.38
C ILE A 253 -13.65 -9.87 -4.58
N PHE A 254 -13.51 -9.77 -3.26
CA PHE A 254 -13.21 -10.87 -2.34
C PHE A 254 -14.35 -11.08 -1.33
N ALA A 255 -15.60 -10.94 -1.77
CA ALA A 255 -16.78 -11.03 -0.89
C ALA A 255 -16.92 -12.38 -0.17
N GLU A 256 -16.25 -13.43 -0.64
CA GLU A 256 -16.21 -14.72 0.03
C GLU A 256 -15.38 -14.72 1.32
N ASP A 257 -14.51 -13.73 1.52
CA ASP A 257 -13.69 -13.60 2.72
C ASP A 257 -14.34 -12.62 3.71
N PRO A 258 -14.89 -13.10 4.83
CA PRO A 258 -15.53 -12.24 5.82
C PRO A 258 -14.55 -11.32 6.56
N PHE A 259 -13.25 -11.64 6.58
CA PHE A 259 -12.22 -10.85 7.27
C PHE A 259 -11.66 -9.72 6.41
N PHE A 260 -11.81 -9.80 5.08
CA PHE A 260 -11.24 -8.80 4.19
C PHE A 260 -11.80 -7.37 4.39
N PRO A 261 -13.12 -7.16 4.61
CA PRO A 261 -13.63 -5.85 5.00
C PRO A 261 -13.03 -5.30 6.29
N LEU A 262 -12.79 -6.15 7.29
CA LEU A 262 -12.13 -5.75 8.54
C LEU A 262 -10.69 -5.32 8.28
N PHE A 263 -9.96 -6.06 7.44
CA PHE A 263 -8.60 -5.70 7.04
C PHE A 263 -8.54 -4.33 6.35
N VAL A 264 -9.45 -4.08 5.41
CA VAL A 264 -9.55 -2.78 4.70
C VAL A 264 -9.88 -1.63 5.67
N ALA A 265 -10.78 -1.86 6.63
CA ALA A 265 -11.09 -0.86 7.66
C ALA A 265 -9.89 -0.59 8.58
N PHE A 266 -9.17 -1.64 9.01
CA PHE A 266 -7.95 -1.51 9.79
C PHE A 266 -6.87 -0.73 9.01
N ARG A 267 -6.69 -1.01 7.72
CA ARG A 267 -5.75 -0.29 6.84
C ARG A 267 -6.10 1.19 6.71
N ARG A 268 -7.39 1.51 6.60
CA ARG A 268 -7.90 2.90 6.60
C ARG A 268 -7.61 3.58 7.94
N HIS A 269 -7.88 2.92 9.05
CA HIS A 269 -7.57 3.46 10.37
C HIS A 269 -6.07 3.72 10.52
N HIS A 270 -5.21 2.79 10.11
CA HIS A 270 -3.76 3.00 10.05
C HIS A 270 -3.37 4.23 9.21
N ALA A 271 -3.99 4.46 8.06
CA ALA A 271 -3.72 5.66 7.26
C ALA A 271 -4.13 6.96 7.97
N SER A 272 -5.17 6.94 8.81
CA SER A 272 -5.54 8.09 9.66
C SER A 272 -4.59 8.27 10.85
N VAL A 273 -4.15 7.18 11.51
CA VAL A 273 -3.15 7.19 12.59
C VAL A 273 -1.83 7.78 12.10
N ARG A 274 -1.46 7.50 10.86
CA ARG A 274 -0.30 8.12 10.19
C ARG A 274 -0.37 9.65 10.14
N ILE A 275 -1.54 10.24 9.91
CA ILE A 275 -1.74 11.69 10.01
C ILE A 275 -1.53 12.17 11.45
N LEU A 276 -2.17 11.49 12.41
CA LEU A 276 -2.03 11.84 13.83
C LEU A 276 -0.56 11.84 14.24
N VAL A 277 0.18 10.77 13.93
CA VAL A 277 1.59 10.64 14.29
C VAL A 277 2.46 11.71 13.62
N ASP A 278 2.26 12.00 12.34
CA ASP A 278 3.02 13.05 11.63
C ASP A 278 2.79 14.43 12.28
N LEU A 279 1.54 14.76 12.63
CA LEU A 279 1.22 15.98 13.38
C LEU A 279 1.86 15.99 14.78
N GLN A 280 1.84 14.86 15.48
CA GLN A 280 2.41 14.76 16.83
C GLN A 280 3.93 14.97 16.80
N LEU A 281 4.61 14.39 15.81
CA LEU A 281 6.06 14.52 15.63
C LEU A 281 6.48 15.93 15.22
N TYR A 282 5.87 16.47 14.17
CA TYR A 282 6.38 17.67 13.51
C TYR A 282 5.70 18.97 13.94
N TYR A 283 4.45 18.93 14.39
CA TYR A 283 3.69 20.11 14.79
C TYR A 283 3.56 20.25 16.32
N PHE A 284 3.09 19.21 17.02
CA PHE A 284 2.92 19.27 18.47
C PHE A 284 4.25 19.09 19.21
N GLY A 285 5.15 18.26 18.67
CA GLY A 285 6.49 18.02 19.20
C GLY A 285 6.52 17.03 20.36
N VAL A 286 5.78 15.92 20.24
CA VAL A 286 5.92 14.80 21.18
C VAL A 286 7.28 14.11 20.99
N THR A 287 7.66 13.31 21.98
CA THR A 287 8.89 12.50 21.89
C THR A 287 8.71 11.36 20.88
N LEU A 288 9.81 10.85 20.31
CA LEU A 288 9.73 9.65 19.47
C LEU A 288 9.10 8.49 20.24
N GLU A 289 9.43 8.34 21.53
CA GLU A 289 8.85 7.36 22.45
C GLU A 289 7.32 7.44 22.51
N ASP A 290 6.77 8.63 22.73
CA ASP A 290 5.32 8.81 22.82
C ASP A 290 4.64 8.61 21.45
N ALA A 291 5.32 8.95 20.36
CA ALA A 291 4.82 8.63 19.03
C ALA A 291 4.78 7.12 18.75
N VAL A 292 5.75 6.34 19.24
CA VAL A 292 5.71 4.87 19.16
C VAL A 292 4.49 4.31 19.90
N LYS A 293 4.20 4.83 21.10
CA LYS A 293 3.03 4.39 21.90
C LYS A 293 1.71 4.60 21.16
N ILE A 294 1.58 5.66 20.35
CA ILE A 294 0.37 5.87 19.53
C ILE A 294 0.14 4.67 18.60
N TYR A 295 1.18 4.12 17.98
CA TYR A 295 1.03 2.94 17.13
C TYR A 295 0.71 1.66 17.92
N GLU A 296 1.28 1.51 19.11
CA GLU A 296 0.97 0.39 20.01
C GLU A 296 -0.50 0.44 20.46
N GLU A 297 -1.00 1.63 20.80
CA GLU A 297 -2.36 1.85 21.28
C GLU A 297 -3.42 1.79 20.16
N GLU A 298 -3.19 2.52 19.05
CA GLU A 298 -4.16 2.67 17.97
C GLU A 298 -4.18 1.48 17.02
N LEU A 299 -3.08 0.73 16.87
CA LEU A 299 -3.01 -0.38 15.92
C LEU A 299 -2.67 -1.72 16.56
N GLY A 300 -2.33 -1.75 17.85
CA GLY A 300 -1.92 -3.00 18.50
C GLY A 300 -0.62 -3.56 17.95
N PHE A 301 0.22 -2.72 17.34
CA PHE A 301 1.53 -3.11 16.84
C PHE A 301 2.44 -3.47 18.01
N ASP A 302 3.32 -4.45 17.78
CA ASP A 302 4.44 -4.65 18.68
C ASP A 302 5.42 -3.48 18.58
N ARG A 303 6.25 -3.36 19.62
CA ARG A 303 7.16 -2.23 19.77
C ARG A 303 8.12 -2.04 18.59
N VAL A 304 8.62 -3.13 18.00
CA VAL A 304 9.59 -3.08 16.90
C VAL A 304 8.89 -2.57 15.64
N THR A 305 7.71 -3.12 15.32
CA THR A 305 6.89 -2.64 14.20
C THR A 305 6.50 -1.17 14.37
N ALA A 306 6.08 -0.77 15.57
CA ALA A 306 5.71 0.61 15.88
C ALA A 306 6.90 1.57 15.74
N ARG A 307 8.11 1.19 16.20
CA ARG A 307 9.34 1.99 16.00
C ARG A 307 9.71 2.12 14.53
N ALA A 308 9.56 1.06 13.74
CA ALA A 308 9.81 1.08 12.30
C ALA A 308 8.88 2.07 11.57
N GLN A 309 7.61 2.21 12.00
CA GLN A 309 6.73 3.25 11.47
C GLN A 309 7.26 4.65 11.79
N ILE A 310 7.73 4.91 13.02
CA ILE A 310 8.33 6.20 13.39
C ILE A 310 9.58 6.49 12.56
N GLN A 311 10.42 5.49 12.28
CA GLN A 311 11.58 5.65 11.42
C GLN A 311 11.17 6.03 9.99
N ALA A 312 10.10 5.44 9.48
CA ALA A 312 9.56 5.80 8.18
C ALA A 312 9.12 7.28 8.15
N HIS A 313 8.42 7.76 9.20
CA HIS A 313 8.07 9.18 9.34
C HIS A 313 9.30 10.09 9.32
N GLN A 314 10.37 9.73 10.03
CA GLN A 314 11.62 10.48 10.06
C GLN A 314 12.29 10.56 8.67
N ASN A 315 12.19 9.48 7.88
CA ASN A 315 12.76 9.41 6.54
C ASN A 315 11.92 10.18 5.50
N ALA A 316 10.63 10.36 5.74
CA ALA A 316 9.71 11.03 4.82
C ALA A 316 8.75 11.99 5.54
N PRO A 317 9.24 13.12 6.10
CA PRO A 317 8.40 14.07 6.85
C PRO A 317 7.20 14.56 6.03
N GLY A 318 5.99 14.49 6.60
CA GLY A 318 4.75 14.93 5.98
C GLY A 318 4.15 13.96 4.96
N TYR A 319 4.94 13.05 4.38
CA TYR A 319 4.51 12.19 3.27
C TYR A 319 3.29 11.33 3.63
N PHE A 320 3.28 10.78 4.84
CA PHE A 320 2.21 9.89 5.29
C PHE A 320 0.87 10.59 5.47
N THR A 321 0.84 11.93 5.47
CA THR A 321 -0.42 12.68 5.50
C THR A 321 -1.20 12.58 4.19
N CYS A 322 -0.53 12.35 3.05
CA CYS A 322 -1.14 12.34 1.71
C CYS A 322 -2.22 11.26 1.54
N TYR A 323 -1.98 10.07 2.09
CA TYR A 323 -2.81 8.87 1.96
C TYR A 323 -4.27 9.13 2.35
N TYR A 324 -4.49 9.36 3.64
CA TYR A 324 -5.84 9.51 4.17
C TYR A 324 -6.43 10.89 3.82
N TYR A 325 -5.61 11.94 3.75
CA TYR A 325 -6.07 13.28 3.33
C TYR A 325 -6.69 13.24 1.93
N GLY A 326 -5.97 12.66 0.96
CA GLY A 326 -6.45 12.52 -0.40
C GLY A 326 -7.73 11.68 -0.47
N MET A 327 -7.72 10.51 0.18
CA MET A 327 -8.88 9.61 0.21
C MET A 327 -10.12 10.27 0.81
N LYS A 328 -9.96 11.01 1.93
CA LYS A 328 -11.06 11.71 2.57
C LYS A 328 -11.69 12.73 1.63
N LYS A 329 -10.88 13.60 1.02
CA LYS A 329 -11.34 14.65 0.10
C LYS A 329 -12.10 14.06 -1.08
N ILE A 330 -11.56 13.03 -1.75
CA ILE A 330 -12.24 12.41 -2.89
C ILE A 330 -13.51 11.65 -2.48
N CYS A 331 -13.54 11.01 -1.30
CA CYS A 331 -14.76 10.34 -0.82
C CYS A 331 -15.85 11.35 -0.42
N ASP A 332 -15.47 12.51 0.12
CA ASP A 332 -16.39 13.59 0.45
C ASP A 332 -16.98 14.18 -0.85
N TRP A 333 -16.15 14.45 -1.86
CA TRP A 333 -16.59 14.94 -3.17
C TRP A 333 -17.42 13.92 -3.98
N GLU A 334 -17.11 12.63 -3.89
CA GLU A 334 -17.91 11.57 -4.51
C GLU A 334 -19.38 11.66 -4.07
N LYS A 335 -19.59 11.86 -2.75
CA LYS A 335 -20.93 11.99 -2.16
C LYS A 335 -21.54 13.36 -2.45
N GLU A 336 -20.79 14.44 -2.26
CA GLU A 336 -21.26 15.82 -2.41
C GLU A 336 -21.76 16.10 -3.84
N TYR A 337 -21.03 15.61 -4.84
CA TYR A 337 -21.36 15.83 -6.26
C TYR A 337 -22.13 14.67 -6.90
N GLY A 338 -22.55 13.68 -6.10
CA GLY A 338 -23.46 12.62 -6.54
C GLY A 338 -22.88 11.69 -7.61
N TYR A 339 -21.57 11.44 -7.59
CA TYR A 339 -20.97 10.52 -8.54
C TYR A 339 -21.35 9.08 -8.23
N THR A 340 -21.56 8.27 -9.28
CA THR A 340 -21.58 6.82 -9.11
C THR A 340 -20.16 6.33 -8.86
N LYS A 341 -20.03 5.22 -8.11
CA LYS A 341 -18.75 4.58 -7.84
C LYS A 341 -17.93 4.35 -9.11
N TRP A 342 -18.59 3.95 -10.19
CA TRP A 342 -17.96 3.60 -11.47
C TRP A 342 -17.49 4.84 -12.22
N ASP A 343 -18.37 5.82 -12.43
CA ASP A 343 -18.02 7.06 -13.11
C ASP A 343 -16.91 7.81 -12.38
N TYR A 344 -16.95 7.79 -11.04
CA TYR A 344 -15.92 8.43 -10.24
C TYR A 344 -14.58 7.70 -10.34
N THR A 345 -14.59 6.36 -10.42
CA THR A 345 -13.36 5.58 -10.57
C THR A 345 -12.68 5.90 -11.91
N GLU A 346 -13.40 5.89 -13.03
CA GLU A 346 -12.83 6.32 -14.32
C GLU A 346 -12.32 7.77 -14.28
N LEU A 347 -13.06 8.69 -13.64
CA LEU A 347 -12.63 10.09 -13.52
C LEU A 347 -11.31 10.23 -12.77
N LEU A 348 -11.17 9.59 -11.61
CA LEU A 348 -9.97 9.66 -10.78
C LEU A 348 -8.74 9.13 -11.52
N PHE A 349 -8.87 8.01 -12.22
CA PHE A 349 -7.76 7.44 -12.99
C PHE A 349 -7.46 8.19 -14.30
N SER A 350 -8.38 9.02 -14.79
CA SER A 350 -8.19 9.86 -15.99
C SER A 350 -7.67 11.27 -15.67
N ALA A 351 -7.78 11.71 -14.40
CA ALA A 351 -7.43 13.06 -13.98
C ALA A 351 -5.95 13.41 -14.22
N GLY A 352 -5.08 12.41 -14.36
CA GLY A 352 -3.64 12.58 -14.47
C GLY A 352 -3.01 12.98 -13.14
N ARG A 353 -1.80 13.55 -13.19
CA ARG A 353 -1.05 13.96 -12.00
C ARG A 353 -1.33 15.42 -11.67
N ILE A 354 -2.43 15.67 -10.97
CA ILE A 354 -2.84 17.03 -10.59
C ILE A 354 -2.96 17.16 -9.06
N SER A 355 -2.89 18.40 -8.57
CA SER A 355 -3.11 18.69 -7.15
C SER A 355 -4.57 18.44 -6.75
N MET A 356 -4.82 18.32 -5.44
CA MET A 356 -6.18 18.23 -4.91
C MET A 356 -7.02 19.46 -5.26
N GLU A 357 -6.42 20.66 -5.32
CA GLU A 357 -7.11 21.90 -5.72
C GLU A 357 -7.59 21.81 -7.18
N SER A 358 -6.72 21.36 -8.09
CA SER A 358 -7.08 21.16 -9.50
C SER A 358 -8.11 20.03 -9.68
N LEU A 359 -8.00 18.96 -8.90
CA LEU A 359 -9.00 17.90 -8.89
C LEU A 359 -10.36 18.41 -8.42
N GLU A 360 -10.40 19.27 -7.40
CA GLU A 360 -11.65 19.89 -6.92
C GLU A 360 -12.33 20.69 -8.03
N MET A 361 -11.56 21.44 -8.82
CA MET A 361 -12.08 22.14 -9.99
C MET A 361 -12.66 21.15 -11.01
N LEU A 362 -11.94 20.05 -11.29
CA LEU A 362 -12.36 19.04 -12.25
C LEU A 362 -13.63 18.29 -11.82
N VAL A 363 -13.78 17.94 -10.54
CA VAL A 363 -14.97 17.22 -10.05
C VAL A 363 -16.23 18.09 -10.03
N LYS A 364 -16.07 19.42 -9.93
CA LYS A 364 -17.17 20.41 -9.99
C LYS A 364 -17.64 20.73 -11.42
N MET A 365 -16.84 20.39 -12.43
CA MET A 365 -17.20 20.62 -13.82
C MET A 365 -18.40 19.78 -14.26
N THR A 366 -19.19 20.32 -15.17
CA THR A 366 -20.19 19.56 -15.93
C THR A 366 -19.52 18.49 -16.79
N LYS A 367 -20.28 17.49 -17.24
CA LYS A 367 -19.76 16.43 -18.14
C LYS A 367 -19.21 16.99 -19.45
N GLU A 368 -19.82 18.04 -19.99
CA GLU A 368 -19.32 18.73 -21.18
C GLU A 368 -17.97 19.41 -20.91
N GLU A 369 -17.83 20.12 -19.79
CA GLU A 369 -16.57 20.74 -19.38
C GLU A 369 -15.47 19.72 -19.12
N GLN A 370 -15.78 18.59 -18.47
CA GLN A 370 -14.85 17.48 -18.30
C GLN A 370 -14.39 16.94 -19.67
N GLY A 371 -15.32 16.75 -20.61
CA GLY A 371 -15.01 16.34 -21.98
C GLY A 371 -13.99 17.28 -22.65
N ARG A 372 -14.21 18.60 -22.53
CA ARG A 372 -13.25 19.60 -23.02
C ARG A 372 -11.92 19.53 -22.28
N PHE A 373 -11.93 19.39 -20.96
CA PHE A 373 -10.71 19.23 -20.17
C PHE A 373 -9.89 18.02 -20.64
N PHE A 374 -10.51 16.90 -21.02
CA PHE A 374 -9.75 15.71 -21.44
C PHE A 374 -9.35 15.68 -22.91
N THR A 375 -9.96 16.50 -23.78
CA THR A 375 -9.81 16.35 -25.24
C THR A 375 -9.51 17.64 -26.00
N GLU A 376 -9.83 18.82 -25.46
CA GLU A 376 -9.73 20.11 -26.15
C GLU A 376 -8.59 20.98 -25.61
N PHE A 377 -7.39 20.42 -25.53
CA PHE A 377 -6.20 21.20 -25.19
C PHE A 377 -5.79 22.05 -26.41
N ARG A 378 -5.93 23.37 -26.31
CA ARG A 378 -5.46 24.29 -27.36
C ARG A 378 -3.94 24.16 -27.53
N SER A 379 -3.50 23.88 -28.75
CA SER A 379 -2.10 24.06 -29.15
C SER A 379 -1.70 25.53 -28.99
N LEU A 380 -0.53 25.79 -28.40
CA LEU A 380 0.09 27.12 -28.44
C LEU A 380 0.72 27.45 -29.81
N LEU A 381 0.84 26.43 -30.66
CA LEU A 381 1.21 26.54 -32.07
C LEU A 381 -0.08 26.47 -32.87
N MET A 382 -0.78 27.59 -33.00
CA MET A 382 -1.71 27.78 -34.11
C MET A 382 -0.93 28.48 -35.22
N ASP A 383 -0.96 27.90 -36.43
CA ASP A 383 -0.68 28.68 -37.64
C ASP A 383 -1.70 29.83 -37.70
N GLU A 384 -1.22 31.05 -37.99
CA GLU A 384 -2.03 32.28 -38.11
C GLU A 384 -3.23 32.14 -39.06
#